data_AF-Q0CP46-F1
#
_entry.id   AF-Q0CP46-F1
#
_cell.length_a   1.000
_cell.length_b   1.000
_cell.length_c   1.000
_cell.angle_alpha   90.00
_cell.angle_beta   90.00
_cell.angle_gamma   90.00
#
_symmetry.space_group_name_H-M   'P 1'
#
loop_
_entity.id
_entity.type
_entity.pdbx_description
1 polymer ?
#
loop_
_entity_poly.entity_id
_entity_poly.type
_entity_poly.pdbx_seq_one_letter_code
_entity_poly.pdbx_strand_id
1 'polypeptide(L)'
;MFQRQTIMKKIIDTESRLYQRDVNHFDMHPRNIIVRANESDPNEVGITVIDFGHAIIGRFYDPEGEPEEEAKMLPGQYISPIVRWAVPCESNAMPVSFKCWINWDWNSWLKEQYKDDEVTDHMRSEWMPEDTTTPWPLDCGEESTCNSRKAKPIVISG
;
A
#
# COMPACT_ATOMS: atom_id res chain seq x y z
N MET A 1 7.02 17.59 -3.24
CA MET A 1 7.09 16.30 -3.96
C MET A 1 7.63 15.21 -3.04
N PHE A 2 8.84 15.39 -2.51
CA PHE A 2 9.49 14.43 -1.59
C PHE A 2 8.66 14.04 -0.36
N GLN A 3 8.04 14.99 0.34
CA GLN A 3 7.25 14.66 1.54
C GLN A 3 6.10 13.66 1.29
N ARG A 4 5.37 13.76 0.16
CA ARG A 4 4.27 12.81 -0.14
C ARG A 4 4.81 11.42 -0.46
N GLN A 5 5.92 11.34 -1.19
CA GLN A 5 6.62 10.07 -1.44
C GLN A 5 7.11 9.45 -0.12
N THR A 6 7.69 10.25 0.79
CA THR A 6 8.09 9.80 2.12
C THR A 6 6.91 9.28 2.93
N ILE A 7 5.77 9.99 2.93
CA ILE A 7 4.54 9.54 3.59
C ILE A 7 4.08 8.20 3.01
N MET A 8 3.97 8.10 1.68
CA MET A 8 3.53 6.87 1.00
C MET A 8 4.48 5.71 1.29
N LYS A 9 5.80 5.94 1.29
CA LYS A 9 6.78 4.91 1.65
C LYS A 9 6.55 4.42 3.07
N LYS A 10 6.40 5.32 4.04
CA LYS A 10 6.13 4.92 5.42
C LYS A 10 4.82 4.15 5.58
N ILE A 11 3.78 4.49 4.81
CA ILE A 11 2.50 3.76 4.82
C ILE A 11 2.72 2.32 4.35
N ILE A 12 3.40 2.15 3.21
CA ILE A 12 3.74 0.83 2.68
C ILE A 12 4.59 0.04 3.69
N ASP A 13 5.66 0.64 4.21
CA ASP A 13 6.56 -0.01 5.19
C ASP A 13 5.77 -0.44 6.44
N THR A 14 4.79 0.37 6.88
CA THR A 14 3.95 0.08 8.05
C THR A 14 2.96 -1.05 7.75
N GLU A 15 2.26 -0.98 6.62
CA GLU A 15 1.31 -2.01 6.20
C GLU A 15 2.01 -3.35 5.99
N SER A 16 3.19 -3.35 5.35
CA SER A 16 3.97 -4.57 5.11
C SER A 16 4.41 -5.22 6.43
N ARG A 17 4.72 -4.42 7.46
CA ARG A 17 5.05 -4.92 8.80
C ARG A 17 3.85 -5.46 9.57
N LEU A 18 2.66 -4.91 9.35
CA LEU A 18 1.42 -5.45 9.89
C LEU A 18 1.10 -6.78 9.20
N TYR A 19 1.16 -6.79 7.86
CA TYR A 19 0.90 -7.96 7.04
C TYR A 19 1.85 -9.11 7.37
N GLN A 20 3.15 -8.83 7.56
CA GLN A 20 4.14 -9.82 8.00
C GLN A 20 3.78 -10.48 9.35
N ARG A 21 3.08 -9.77 10.24
CA ARG A 21 2.63 -10.27 11.55
C ARG A 21 1.22 -10.86 11.50
N ASP A 22 0.72 -11.15 10.30
CA ASP A 22 -0.61 -11.67 10.05
C ASP A 22 -1.68 -10.74 10.62
N VAL A 23 -1.48 -9.44 10.41
CA VAL A 23 -2.48 -8.41 10.71
C VAL A 23 -2.81 -7.69 9.41
N ASN A 24 -4.02 -7.90 8.91
CA ASN A 24 -4.55 -7.13 7.79
C ASN A 24 -5.51 -6.05 8.33
N HIS A 25 -5.24 -4.79 7.97
CA HIS A 25 -6.03 -3.64 8.45
C HIS A 25 -7.43 -3.57 7.80
N PHE A 26 -7.58 -4.06 6.57
CA PHE A 26 -8.78 -3.98 5.71
C PHE A 26 -9.37 -2.59 5.41
N ASP A 27 -9.01 -1.55 6.16
CA ASP A 27 -9.48 -0.17 5.96
C ASP A 27 -8.33 0.85 5.82
N MET A 28 -7.29 0.50 5.05
CA MET A 28 -6.15 1.40 4.87
C MET A 28 -6.50 2.57 3.92
N HIS A 29 -6.87 3.70 4.51
CA HIS A 29 -7.32 4.90 3.80
C HIS A 29 -6.68 6.17 4.34
N PRO A 30 -6.61 7.26 3.54
CA PRO A 30 -6.12 8.57 3.99
C PRO A 30 -6.71 9.07 5.31
N ARG A 31 -8.00 8.82 5.56
CA ARG A 31 -8.69 9.23 6.79
C ARG A 31 -8.16 8.55 8.06
N ASN A 32 -7.54 7.38 7.89
CA ASN A 32 -6.99 6.55 8.97
C ASN A 32 -5.47 6.72 9.11
N ILE A 33 -4.88 7.72 8.44
CA ILE A 33 -3.46 8.05 8.55
C ILE A 33 -3.31 9.43 9.17
N ILE A 34 -2.72 9.48 10.36
CA ILE A 34 -2.27 10.71 11.00
C ILE A 34 -0.85 11.00 10.52
N VAL A 35 -0.60 12.21 10.03
CA VAL A 35 0.73 12.67 9.64
C VAL A 35 1.21 13.69 10.66
N ARG A 36 2.39 13.45 11.24
CA ARG A 36 3.05 14.37 12.16
C ARG A 36 4.30 14.92 11.51
N ALA A 37 4.40 16.24 11.41
CA ALA A 37 5.65 16.87 11.01
C ALA A 37 6.60 16.87 12.20
N ASN A 38 7.89 16.61 11.96
CA ASN A 38 8.90 16.88 12.97
C ASN A 38 9.15 18.40 13.02
N GLU A 39 9.04 19.02 14.19
CA GLU A 39 9.28 20.46 14.38
C GLU A 39 10.74 20.85 14.07
N SER A 40 11.68 19.92 14.24
CA SER A 40 13.12 20.15 14.04
C SER A 40 13.58 19.92 12.60
N ASP A 41 12.92 19.04 11.85
CA ASP A 41 13.16 18.83 10.42
C ASP A 41 11.82 18.67 9.68
N PRO A 42 11.36 19.71 8.97
CA PRO A 42 10.12 19.65 8.19
C PRO A 42 10.11 18.57 7.10
N ASN A 43 11.27 18.01 6.72
CA ASN A 43 11.36 16.90 5.77
C ASN A 43 11.17 15.54 6.44
N GLU A 44 11.30 15.47 7.77
CA GLU A 44 11.01 14.27 8.53
C GLU A 44 9.54 14.26 8.96
N VAL A 45 8.83 13.24 8.51
CA VAL A 45 7.40 13.04 8.79
C VAL A 45 7.19 11.71 9.49
N GLY A 46 6.48 11.73 10.61
CA GLY A 46 5.94 10.55 11.26
C GLY A 46 4.56 10.21 10.69
N ILE A 47 4.23 8.93 10.60
CA ILE A 47 2.86 8.49 10.35
C ILE A 47 2.35 7.64 11.51
N THR A 48 1.06 7.65 11.73
CA THR A 48 0.38 6.73 12.63
C THR A 48 -0.87 6.22 11.95
N VAL A 49 -0.95 4.90 11.79
CA VAL A 49 -2.17 4.22 11.34
C VAL A 49 -3.12 4.12 12.53
N ILE A 50 -4.37 4.50 12.34
CA ILE A 50 -5.42 4.45 13.35
C ILE A 50 -6.63 3.67 12.82
N ASP A 51 -7.61 3.44 13.70
CA ASP A 51 -8.87 2.78 13.36
C ASP A 51 -8.72 1.32 12.86
N PHE A 52 -8.30 0.46 13.79
CA PHE A 52 -8.19 -0.99 13.57
C PHE A 52 -9.55 -1.71 13.75
N GLY A 53 -10.70 -1.01 13.67
CA GLY A 53 -12.01 -1.61 13.89
C GLY A 53 -12.39 -2.69 12.86
N HIS A 54 -11.76 -2.64 11.68
CA HIS A 54 -11.90 -3.65 10.62
C HIS A 54 -10.69 -4.59 10.53
N ALA A 55 -9.69 -4.42 11.39
CA ALA A 55 -8.50 -5.25 11.34
C ALA A 55 -8.81 -6.66 11.85
N ILE A 56 -8.14 -7.64 11.27
CA ILE A 56 -8.22 -9.03 11.72
C ILE A 56 -6.82 -9.58 11.98
N ILE A 57 -6.77 -10.70 12.71
CA ILE A 57 -5.61 -11.57 12.78
C ILE A 57 -5.79 -12.63 11.69
N GLY A 58 -4.89 -12.62 10.71
CA GLY A 58 -5.00 -13.31 9.44
C GLY A 58 -4.79 -12.34 8.28
N ARG A 59 -4.57 -12.90 7.09
CA ARG A 59 -4.32 -12.14 5.86
C ARG A 59 -5.53 -12.14 4.93
N PHE A 60 -6.33 -13.19 5.00
CA PHE A 60 -7.58 -13.40 4.28
C PHE A 60 -8.79 -13.03 5.13
N TYR A 61 -9.91 -12.64 4.51
CA TYR A 61 -11.04 -12.05 5.24
C TYR A 61 -11.72 -13.01 6.24
N ASP A 62 -11.63 -14.31 6.00
CA ASP A 62 -12.14 -15.38 6.88
C ASP A 62 -11.08 -16.49 7.04
N PRO A 63 -10.05 -16.26 7.87
CA PRO A 63 -8.90 -17.16 7.97
C PRO A 63 -9.25 -18.49 8.66
N GLU A 64 -10.29 -18.52 9.50
CA GLU A 64 -10.75 -19.73 10.17
C GLU A 64 -11.73 -20.55 9.31
N GLY A 65 -12.59 -19.88 8.55
CA GLY A 65 -13.53 -20.53 7.63
C GLY A 65 -12.88 -21.05 6.35
N GLU A 66 -11.81 -20.40 5.90
CA GLU A 66 -11.11 -20.73 4.64
C GLU A 66 -9.58 -20.85 4.83
N PRO A 67 -9.09 -21.86 5.57
CA PRO A 67 -7.67 -22.00 5.89
C PRO A 67 -6.79 -22.26 4.67
N GLU A 68 -7.35 -22.82 3.59
CA GLU A 68 -6.63 -23.01 2.32
C GLU A 68 -6.34 -21.68 1.63
N GLU A 69 -7.26 -20.71 1.68
CA GLU A 69 -7.05 -19.37 1.13
C GLU A 69 -6.08 -18.56 2.01
N GLU A 70 -6.21 -18.66 3.34
CA GLU A 70 -5.22 -18.07 4.26
C GLU A 70 -3.82 -18.60 4.00
N ALA A 71 -3.65 -19.90 3.76
CA ALA A 71 -2.35 -20.50 3.46
C ALA A 71 -1.71 -19.93 2.18
N LYS A 72 -2.50 -19.64 1.14
CA LYS A 72 -1.99 -19.00 -0.10
C LYS A 72 -1.44 -17.60 0.15
N MET A 73 -1.95 -16.90 1.17
CA MET A 73 -1.48 -15.57 1.57
C MET A 73 -0.14 -15.57 2.32
N LEU A 74 0.49 -16.75 2.49
CA LEU A 74 1.82 -16.95 3.09
C LEU A 74 1.95 -16.37 4.52
N PRO A 75 1.12 -16.78 5.48
CA PRO A 75 1.14 -16.24 6.85
C PRO A 75 2.55 -16.30 7.49
N GLY A 76 2.87 -15.28 8.30
CA GLY A 76 4.18 -15.03 8.90
C GLY A 76 5.27 -14.53 7.95
N GLN A 77 5.07 -14.58 6.63
CA GLN A 77 6.09 -14.20 5.64
C GLN A 77 6.00 -12.74 5.21
N TYR A 78 7.13 -12.07 5.07
CA TYR A 78 7.18 -10.76 4.41
C TYR A 78 6.84 -10.91 2.93
N ILE A 79 5.89 -10.10 2.44
CA ILE A 79 5.55 -10.03 1.02
C ILE A 79 6.05 -8.71 0.48
N SER A 80 6.76 -8.74 -0.65
CA SER A 80 7.28 -7.51 -1.25
C SER A 80 6.14 -6.55 -1.60
N PRO A 81 6.28 -5.24 -1.27
CA PRO A 81 5.36 -4.21 -1.71
C PRO A 81 5.21 -4.14 -3.22
N ILE A 82 6.22 -4.58 -3.99
CA ILE A 82 6.15 -4.59 -5.45
C ILE A 82 4.91 -5.33 -5.93
N VAL A 83 4.57 -6.48 -5.32
CA VAL A 83 3.41 -7.27 -5.75
C VAL A 83 2.13 -6.83 -5.05
N ARG A 84 2.19 -6.39 -3.79
CA ARG A 84 0.98 -5.99 -3.03
C ARG A 84 0.43 -4.60 -3.37
N TRP A 85 1.32 -3.68 -3.73
CA TRP A 85 0.98 -2.27 -3.95
C TRP A 85 1.08 -1.84 -5.42
N ALA A 86 1.50 -2.72 -6.32
CA ALA A 86 1.42 -2.49 -7.75
C ALA A 86 -0.04 -2.29 -8.20
N VAL A 87 -0.26 -1.36 -9.14
CA VAL A 87 -1.56 -1.18 -9.78
C VAL A 87 -1.51 -1.85 -11.15
N PRO A 88 -2.22 -2.97 -11.37
CA PRO A 88 -2.68 -3.29 -12.71
C PRO A 88 -3.73 -2.26 -13.11
N CYS A 89 -3.60 -1.66 -14.31
CA CYS A 89 -4.35 -0.48 -14.76
C CYS A 89 -5.88 -0.55 -14.63
N GLU A 90 -6.47 -1.72 -14.38
CA GLU A 90 -7.91 -1.92 -14.28
C GLU A 90 -8.43 -2.23 -12.86
N SER A 91 -7.57 -2.25 -11.84
CA SER A 91 -7.96 -2.81 -10.52
C SER A 91 -8.15 -1.78 -9.41
N ASN A 92 -9.04 -2.13 -8.47
CA ASN A 92 -9.19 -1.54 -7.13
C ASN A 92 -7.97 -1.80 -6.21
N ALA A 93 -6.75 -1.83 -6.75
CA ALA A 93 -5.54 -2.11 -5.98
C ALA A 93 -5.34 -1.11 -4.83
N MET A 94 -4.56 -1.52 -3.81
CA MET A 94 -4.30 -0.78 -2.57
C MET A 94 -4.04 0.74 -2.70
N PRO A 95 -3.33 1.28 -3.71
CA PRO A 95 -3.13 2.73 -3.81
C PRO A 95 -4.36 3.50 -4.32
N VAL A 96 -5.45 2.85 -4.75
CA VAL A 96 -6.66 3.54 -5.22
C VAL A 96 -7.23 4.46 -4.14
N SER A 97 -7.21 4.02 -2.88
CA SER A 97 -7.59 4.83 -1.72
C SER A 97 -6.70 6.06 -1.53
N PHE A 98 -5.46 6.01 -2.02
CA PHE A 98 -4.45 7.06 -1.91
C PHE A 98 -4.22 7.83 -3.22
N LYS A 99 -5.02 7.62 -4.27
CA LYS A 99 -4.79 8.24 -5.59
C LYS A 99 -4.60 9.75 -5.55
N CYS A 100 -5.31 10.43 -4.65
CA CYS A 100 -5.22 11.88 -4.46
C CYS A 100 -3.88 12.35 -3.84
N TRP A 101 -3.13 11.45 -3.22
CA TRP A 101 -1.81 11.71 -2.63
C TRP A 101 -0.68 11.41 -3.60
N ILE A 102 -0.97 10.69 -4.69
CA ILE A 102 -0.01 10.22 -5.68
C ILE A 102 -0.18 11.05 -6.96
N ASN A 103 0.84 11.82 -7.31
CA ASN A 103 0.89 12.61 -8.54
C ASN A 103 2.19 12.39 -9.32
N TRP A 104 2.78 11.20 -9.16
CA TRP A 104 3.98 10.72 -9.83
C TRP A 104 3.72 9.33 -10.39
N ASP A 105 4.62 8.83 -11.23
CA ASP A 105 4.58 7.45 -11.72
C ASP A 105 4.75 6.48 -10.55
N TRP A 106 3.62 5.93 -10.10
CA TRP A 106 3.54 5.08 -8.92
C TRP A 106 4.34 3.79 -9.10
N ASN A 107 4.15 3.09 -10.21
CA ASN A 107 4.75 1.78 -10.42
C ASN A 107 6.27 1.88 -10.62
N SER A 108 6.75 2.91 -11.33
CA SER A 108 8.20 3.15 -11.47
C SER A 108 8.83 3.56 -10.14
N TRP A 109 8.16 4.42 -9.36
CA TRP A 109 8.65 4.79 -8.03
C TRP A 109 8.67 3.59 -7.08
N LEU A 110 7.61 2.78 -7.05
CA LEU A 110 7.51 1.58 -6.21
C LEU A 110 8.64 0.59 -6.50
N LYS A 111 8.89 0.29 -7.78
CA LYS A 111 10.02 -0.53 -8.23
C LYS A 111 11.34 0.00 -7.71
N GLU A 112 11.62 1.29 -7.88
CA GLU A 112 12.89 1.86 -7.45
C GLU A 112 13.07 1.79 -5.92
N GLN A 113 12.00 2.01 -5.15
CA GLN A 113 12.07 1.97 -3.68
C GLN A 113 12.30 0.57 -3.10
N TYR A 114 11.86 -0.47 -3.79
CA TYR A 114 11.88 -1.85 -3.32
C TYR A 114 12.60 -2.79 -4.30
N LYS A 115 13.50 -2.26 -5.15
CA LYS A 115 14.21 -3.04 -6.19
C LYS A 115 15.03 -4.20 -5.65
N ASP A 116 15.45 -4.10 -4.39
CA ASP A 116 16.25 -5.10 -3.70
C ASP A 116 15.39 -6.13 -2.95
N ASP A 117 14.06 -5.99 -2.95
CA ASP A 117 13.16 -6.96 -2.34
C ASP A 117 13.12 -8.27 -3.16
N GLU A 118 13.13 -9.39 -2.45
CA GLU A 118 12.91 -10.69 -3.05
C GLU A 118 11.43 -10.89 -3.39
N VAL A 119 11.15 -11.25 -4.64
CA VAL A 119 9.81 -11.56 -5.13
C VAL A 119 9.82 -12.99 -5.68
N THR A 120 9.18 -13.91 -4.95
CA THR A 120 9.10 -15.33 -5.32
C THR A 120 8.06 -15.56 -6.42
N ASP A 121 8.15 -16.70 -7.11
CA ASP A 121 7.17 -17.05 -8.15
C ASP A 121 5.75 -17.19 -7.59
N HIS A 122 5.62 -17.72 -6.36
CA HIS A 122 4.34 -17.76 -5.64
C HIS A 122 3.78 -16.36 -5.37
N MET A 123 4.64 -15.42 -4.98
CA MET A 123 4.20 -14.02 -4.80
C MET A 123 3.72 -13.39 -6.12
N ARG A 124 4.31 -13.77 -7.25
CA ARG A 124 3.85 -13.29 -8.56
C ARG A 124 2.51 -13.91 -8.93
N SER A 125 2.34 -15.22 -8.76
CA SER A 125 1.10 -15.90 -9.14
C SER A 125 -0.11 -15.43 -8.33
N GLU A 126 0.07 -15.14 -7.04
CA GLU A 126 -1.05 -14.72 -6.18
C GLU A 126 -1.42 -13.23 -6.33
N TRP A 127 -0.44 -12.34 -6.55
CA TRP A 127 -0.67 -10.89 -6.48
C TRP A 127 -0.45 -10.13 -7.81
N MET A 128 0.11 -10.76 -8.84
CA MET A 128 0.22 -10.16 -10.18
C MET A 128 -0.76 -10.85 -11.16
N PRO A 129 -1.49 -10.10 -11.99
CA PRO A 129 -2.38 -10.70 -12.98
C PRO A 129 -1.61 -11.51 -14.03
N GLU A 130 -2.22 -12.60 -14.51
CA GLU A 130 -1.62 -13.58 -15.42
C GLU A 130 -1.24 -13.03 -16.82
N ASP A 131 -1.72 -11.85 -17.22
CA ASP A 131 -1.44 -11.29 -18.54
C ASP A 131 -0.11 -10.51 -18.59
N THR A 132 0.99 -11.24 -18.57
CA THR A 132 2.35 -10.70 -18.74
C THR A 132 2.74 -10.45 -20.20
N THR A 133 1.77 -10.36 -21.13
CA THR A 133 2.11 -10.00 -22.53
C THR A 133 2.33 -8.51 -22.74
N THR A 134 1.96 -7.68 -21.77
CA THR A 134 2.23 -6.24 -21.79
C THR A 134 3.42 -5.89 -20.90
N PRO A 135 4.42 -5.13 -21.41
CA PRO A 135 5.54 -4.67 -20.61
C PRO A 135 5.04 -3.83 -19.43
N TRP A 136 5.37 -4.28 -18.23
CA TRP A 136 5.14 -3.53 -17.00
C TRP A 136 6.05 -2.28 -16.94
N PRO A 137 5.53 -1.05 -16.75
CA PRO A 137 4.15 -0.69 -16.42
C PRO A 137 3.30 -0.38 -17.66
N LEU A 138 2.03 -0.78 -17.61
CA LEU A 138 0.99 -0.32 -18.53
C LEU A 138 0.84 1.21 -18.40
N ASP A 139 0.89 1.91 -19.52
CA ASP A 139 0.63 3.34 -19.64
C ASP A 139 -0.85 3.62 -19.36
N CYS A 140 -1.21 3.83 -18.09
CA CYS A 140 -2.58 4.14 -17.71
C CYS A 140 -2.84 5.63 -18.03
N GLY A 141 -3.58 5.89 -19.11
CA GLY A 141 -3.96 7.24 -19.52
C GLY A 141 -4.57 8.09 -18.40
N GLU A 142 -4.31 9.40 -18.44
CA GLU A 142 -4.81 10.38 -17.49
C GLU A 142 -6.35 10.46 -17.56
N GLU A 143 -7.10 9.92 -16.61
CA GLU A 143 -8.41 10.47 -16.26
C GLU A 143 -8.99 9.91 -14.94
N SER A 144 -8.96 10.71 -13.88
CA SER A 144 -10.12 10.94 -13.01
C SER A 144 -9.78 11.99 -11.94
N THR A 145 -10.52 13.10 -11.96
CA THR A 145 -10.30 14.25 -11.07
C THR A 145 -10.51 13.87 -9.60
N CYS A 146 -9.49 14.13 -8.78
CA CYS A 146 -9.58 14.00 -7.33
C CYS A 146 -10.50 15.10 -6.75
N ASN A 147 -11.54 14.70 -6.03
CA ASN A 147 -12.40 15.66 -5.33
C ASN A 147 -11.65 16.19 -4.08
N SER A 148 -10.96 17.31 -4.26
CA SER A 148 -9.96 17.92 -3.36
C SER A 148 -10.42 18.25 -1.93
N ARG A 149 -11.70 18.08 -1.61
CA ARG A 149 -12.28 18.38 -0.29
C ARG A 149 -12.15 17.24 0.74
N LYS A 150 -11.82 16.00 0.33
CA LYS A 150 -11.79 14.83 1.24
C LYS A 150 -10.40 14.26 1.55
N ALA A 151 -9.34 14.70 0.85
CA ALA A 151 -8.03 14.03 0.88
C ALA A 151 -6.92 14.86 1.56
N LYS A 152 -7.25 15.65 2.60
CA LYS A 152 -6.21 16.34 3.37
C LYS A 152 -5.77 15.44 4.53
N PRO A 153 -4.47 15.14 4.68
CA PRO A 153 -3.98 14.45 5.88
C PRO A 153 -4.33 15.28 7.11
N ILE A 154 -4.73 14.60 8.19
CA ILE A 154 -4.88 15.26 9.49
C ILE A 154 -3.46 15.53 9.97
N VAL A 155 -3.06 16.80 9.88
CA VAL A 155 -1.78 17.30 10.37
C VAL A 155 -2.01 17.79 11.79
N ILE A 156 -1.31 17.18 12.74
CA ILE A 156 -1.24 17.66 14.12
C ILE A 156 0.16 18.20 14.35
N SER A 157 0.24 19.50 14.66
CA SER A 157 1.45 20.11 15.24
C SER A 157 1.52 19.67 16.70
N GLY A 158 2.63 19.07 17.09
CA GLY A 158 2.93 18.70 18.47
C GLY A 158 4.21 19.36 18.90
#